data_AF-A0A9E4INS5-F1
#
_entry.id   AF-A0A9E4INS5-F1
#
_cell.length_a   1.000
_cell.length_b   1.000
_cell.length_c   1.000
_cell.angle_alpha   90.00
_cell.angle_beta   90.00
_cell.angle_gamma   90.00
#
_symmetry.space_group_name_H-M   'P 1'
#
loop_
_entity.id
_entity.type
_entity.pdbx_description
1 polymer ?
#
loop_
_entity_poly.entity_id
_entity_poly.type
_entity_poly.pdbx_seq_one_letter_code
_entity_poly.pdbx_strand_id
1 'polypeptide(L)'
;MARRTGAIPEVLFVCVHNAGRSQMAAGFLRHLAGGRVVVRSAGSMPAERVNPAVVEVMAERGVQLGDVAPKELSADQVAASDVVVTMGCGDACPVMPGKRYLDWELADPAGKGTAEIRPIRDEIERLVRNLLADFDVAVP
;
A
#
# COMPACT_ATOMS: atom_id res chain seq x y z
N MET A 1 23.03 3.95 0.93
CA MET A 1 22.73 3.05 -0.20
C MET A 1 22.41 3.92 -1.41
N ALA A 2 23.21 3.82 -2.48
CA ALA A 2 23.07 4.67 -3.64
C ALA A 2 21.77 4.31 -4.39
N ARG A 3 20.93 5.32 -4.65
CA ARG A 3 19.78 5.23 -5.57
C ARG A 3 20.30 4.64 -6.89
N ARG A 4 19.68 3.57 -7.41
CA ARG A 4 19.95 3.13 -8.80
C ARG A 4 19.45 4.23 -9.72
N THR A 5 20.35 5.11 -10.16
CA THR A 5 20.01 6.21 -11.07
C THR A 5 19.41 5.60 -12.33
N GLY A 6 18.10 5.82 -12.56
CA GLY A 6 17.35 5.36 -13.74
C GLY A 6 16.44 4.13 -13.57
N ALA A 7 16.37 3.49 -12.40
CA ALA A 7 15.40 2.41 -12.16
C ALA A 7 14.07 2.96 -11.61
N ILE A 8 12.94 2.44 -12.10
CA ILE A 8 11.59 2.74 -11.58
C ILE A 8 11.51 2.17 -10.14
N PRO A 9 11.24 2.99 -9.10
CA PRO A 9 11.14 2.50 -7.74
C PRO A 9 10.04 1.44 -7.58
N GLU A 10 10.27 0.45 -6.73
CA GLU A 10 9.30 -0.60 -6.44
C GLU A 10 8.84 -0.56 -4.97
N VAL A 11 7.53 -0.47 -4.75
CA VAL A 11 6.94 -0.35 -3.41
C VAL A 11 5.98 -1.50 -3.13
N LEU A 12 6.15 -2.16 -1.97
CA LEU A 12 5.24 -3.18 -1.45
C LEU A 12 4.52 -2.67 -0.21
N PHE A 13 3.19 -2.70 -0.24
CA PHE A 13 2.33 -2.42 0.90
C PHE A 13 1.84 -3.70 1.57
N VAL A 14 2.07 -3.86 2.87
CA VAL A 14 1.70 -5.07 3.62
C VAL A 14 0.75 -4.71 4.76
N CYS A 15 -0.37 -5.42 4.87
CA CYS A 15 -1.23 -5.39 6.06
C CYS A 15 -1.66 -6.82 6.41
N VAL A 16 -2.56 -7.02 7.37
CA VAL A 16 -3.01 -8.38 7.74
C VAL A 16 -3.76 -9.04 6.57
N HIS A 17 -4.90 -8.47 6.17
CA HIS A 17 -5.84 -9.15 5.27
C HIS A 17 -5.67 -8.86 3.77
N ASN A 18 -4.78 -7.96 3.37
CA ASN A 18 -4.72 -7.37 2.03
C ASN A 18 -6.09 -6.95 1.45
N ALA A 19 -6.99 -6.48 2.31
CA ALA A 19 -8.37 -6.12 1.95
C ALA A 19 -8.75 -4.69 2.35
N GLY A 20 -7.84 -3.95 2.98
CA GLY A 20 -8.09 -2.60 3.48
C GLY A 20 -6.91 -1.66 3.30
N ARG A 21 -6.14 -1.43 4.36
CA ARG A 21 -5.01 -0.47 4.40
C ARG A 21 -4.05 -0.62 3.21
N SER A 22 -3.54 -1.83 2.95
CA SER A 22 -2.61 -2.05 1.84
C SER A 22 -3.24 -1.90 0.45
N GLN A 23 -4.55 -2.13 0.31
CA GLN A 23 -5.27 -1.88 -0.96
C GLN A 23 -5.46 -0.39 -1.20
N MET A 24 -5.87 0.37 -0.18
CA MET A 24 -5.98 1.84 -0.26
C MET A 24 -4.63 2.47 -0.63
N ALA A 25 -3.56 2.08 0.08
CA ALA A 25 -2.23 2.62 -0.17
C ALA A 25 -1.73 2.31 -1.58
N ALA A 26 -1.90 1.06 -2.04
CA ALA A 26 -1.53 0.66 -3.39
C ALA A 26 -2.37 1.38 -4.46
N GLY A 27 -3.67 1.55 -4.22
CA GLY A 27 -4.56 2.30 -5.11
C GLY A 27 -4.12 3.74 -5.30
N PHE A 28 -3.91 4.47 -4.20
CA PHE A 28 -3.45 5.85 -4.26
C PHE A 28 -2.08 5.96 -4.92
N LEU A 29 -1.11 5.10 -4.57
CA LEU A 29 0.23 5.20 -5.12
C LEU A 29 0.20 4.95 -6.64
N ARG A 30 -0.56 3.96 -7.13
CA ARG A 30 -0.72 3.74 -8.58
C ARG A 30 -1.35 4.94 -9.27
N HIS A 31 -2.44 5.45 -8.69
CA HIS A 31 -3.19 6.57 -9.25
C HIS A 31 -2.33 7.84 -9.37
N LEU A 32 -1.60 8.19 -8.31
CA LEU A 32 -0.81 9.42 -8.23
C LEU A 32 0.57 9.30 -8.91
N ALA A 33 1.20 8.12 -8.92
CA ALA A 33 2.51 7.92 -9.55
C ALA A 33 2.44 7.97 -11.08
N GLY A 34 1.30 7.62 -11.69
CA GLY A 34 1.15 7.61 -13.15
C GLY A 34 2.16 6.71 -13.86
N GLY A 35 2.44 5.52 -13.30
CA GLY A 35 3.39 4.56 -13.86
C GLY A 35 4.87 4.81 -13.53
N ARG A 36 5.20 5.86 -12.77
CA ARG A 36 6.57 6.15 -12.32
C ARG A 36 7.05 5.32 -11.12
N VAL A 37 6.19 4.45 -10.60
CA VAL A 37 6.48 3.54 -9.47
C VAL A 37 5.79 2.21 -9.72
N VAL A 38 6.49 1.08 -9.50
CA VAL A 38 5.89 -0.26 -9.51
C VAL A 38 5.25 -0.50 -8.14
N VAL A 39 3.97 -0.86 -8.11
CA VAL A 39 3.20 -0.95 -6.86
C VAL A 39 2.66 -2.35 -6.64
N ARG A 40 3.02 -2.95 -5.50
CA ARG A 40 2.51 -4.23 -5.00
C ARG A 40 1.80 -4.06 -3.66
N SER A 41 0.93 -5.02 -3.34
CA SER A 41 0.29 -5.12 -2.04
C SER A 41 0.17 -6.59 -1.66
N ALA A 42 0.26 -6.91 -0.38
CA ALA A 42 0.11 -8.27 0.13
C ALA A 42 -0.44 -8.31 1.57
N GLY A 43 -0.76 -9.53 2.01
CA GLY A 43 -1.40 -9.82 3.29
C GLY A 43 -0.68 -10.96 4.01
N SER A 44 -0.47 -10.85 5.31
CA SER A 44 0.03 -11.99 6.12
C SER A 44 -1.03 -13.07 6.31
N MET A 45 -2.32 -12.69 6.29
CA MET A 45 -3.47 -13.58 6.36
C MET A 45 -4.57 -13.07 5.42
N PRO A 46 -4.44 -13.26 4.08
CA PRO A 46 -5.34 -12.66 3.11
C PRO A 46 -6.81 -13.01 3.35
N ALA A 47 -7.70 -12.02 3.22
CA ALA A 47 -9.14 -12.27 3.18
C ALA A 47 -9.56 -12.81 1.81
N GLU A 48 -10.79 -13.31 1.70
CA GLU A 48 -11.34 -13.81 0.43
C GLU A 48 -11.54 -12.71 -0.61
N ARG A 49 -11.83 -11.48 -0.17
CA ARG A 49 -12.08 -10.33 -1.05
C ARG A 49 -11.66 -9.02 -0.39
N VAL A 50 -11.45 -8.00 -1.22
CA VAL A 50 -11.28 -6.61 -0.75
C VAL A 50 -12.55 -6.16 -0.03
N ASN A 51 -12.40 -5.40 1.06
CA ASN A 51 -13.53 -4.89 1.82
C ASN A 51 -14.39 -3.97 0.92
N PRO A 52 -15.69 -4.25 0.71
CA PRO A 52 -16.54 -3.41 -0.13
C PRO A 52 -16.60 -1.94 0.30
N ALA A 53 -16.58 -1.67 1.61
CA ALA A 53 -16.56 -0.30 2.12
C ALA A 53 -15.24 0.43 1.76
N VAL A 54 -14.14 -0.31 1.63
CA VAL A 54 -12.86 0.24 1.15
C VAL A 54 -12.93 0.57 -0.34
N VAL A 55 -13.57 -0.29 -1.14
CA VAL A 55 -13.80 -0.01 -2.56
C VAL A 55 -14.64 1.27 -2.73
N GLU A 56 -15.72 1.40 -1.96
CA GLU A 56 -16.62 2.56 -2.00
C GLU A 56 -15.88 3.86 -1.67
N VAL A 57 -15.16 3.94 -0.54
CA VAL A 57 -14.46 5.18 -0.15
C VAL A 57 -13.30 5.53 -1.07
N MET A 58 -12.69 4.57 -1.75
CA MET A 58 -11.65 4.84 -2.75
C MET A 58 -12.25 5.39 -4.04
N ALA A 59 -13.41 4.88 -4.46
CA ALA A 59 -14.14 5.41 -5.60
C ALA A 59 -14.57 6.88 -5.40
N GLU A 60 -14.89 7.29 -4.16
CA GLU A 60 -15.13 8.71 -3.82
C GLU A 60 -13.93 9.63 -4.14
N ARG A 61 -12.72 9.08 -4.16
CA ARG A 61 -11.47 9.79 -4.53
C ARG A 61 -11.08 9.60 -6.00
N GLY A 62 -11.94 8.98 -6.82
CA GLY A 62 -11.63 8.65 -8.21
C GLY A 62 -10.62 7.50 -8.36
N VAL A 63 -10.33 6.75 -7.29
CA VAL A 63 -9.39 5.63 -7.31
C VAL A 63 -10.16 4.32 -7.40
N GLN A 64 -10.08 3.66 -8.54
CA GLN A 64 -10.64 2.33 -8.75
C GLN A 64 -9.64 1.27 -8.30
N LEU A 65 -10.00 0.43 -7.34
CA LEU A 65 -9.12 -0.64 -6.84
C LEU A 65 -9.07 -1.87 -7.78
N GLY A 66 -10.00 -1.96 -8.75
CA GLY A 66 -10.12 -3.09 -9.68
C GLY A 66 -10.52 -4.41 -8.98
N ASP A 67 -10.70 -5.47 -9.77
CA ASP A 67 -10.99 -6.82 -9.28
C ASP A 67 -9.72 -7.53 -8.75
N VAL A 68 -8.93 -6.81 -7.95
CA VAL A 68 -7.68 -7.35 -7.40
C VAL A 68 -7.99 -8.18 -6.17
N ALA A 69 -7.83 -9.51 -6.27
CA ALA A 69 -7.97 -10.41 -5.13
C ALA A 69 -6.88 -10.16 -4.08
N PRO A 70 -7.21 -10.21 -2.77
CA PRO A 70 -6.21 -10.22 -1.72
C PRO A 70 -5.21 -11.36 -1.94
N LYS A 71 -3.92 -11.08 -1.75
CA LYS A 71 -2.84 -12.03 -2.02
C LYS A 71 -1.91 -12.19 -0.82
N GLU A 72 -1.35 -13.39 -0.70
CA GLU A 72 -0.40 -13.72 0.37
C GLU A 72 0.93 -13.00 0.17
N LEU A 73 1.53 -12.61 1.31
CA LEU A 73 2.87 -12.07 1.37
C LEU A 73 3.88 -13.18 1.06
N SER A 74 4.76 -12.93 0.09
CA SER A 74 5.88 -13.83 -0.22
C SER A 74 7.23 -13.14 -0.10
N ALA A 75 8.27 -13.93 0.17
CA ALA A 75 9.65 -13.44 0.21
C ALA A 75 10.06 -12.79 -1.12
N ASP A 76 9.62 -13.33 -2.26
CA ASP A 76 9.93 -12.78 -3.58
C ASP A 76 9.36 -11.36 -3.77
N GLN A 77 8.19 -11.08 -3.21
CA GLN A 77 7.61 -9.72 -3.26
C GLN A 77 8.47 -8.73 -2.46
N VAL A 78 8.98 -9.14 -1.30
CA VAL A 78 9.90 -8.33 -0.48
C VAL A 78 11.22 -8.13 -1.22
N ALA A 79 11.77 -9.20 -1.80
CA ALA A 79 13.03 -9.18 -2.55
C ALA A 79 12.95 -8.27 -3.79
N ALA A 80 11.81 -8.23 -4.47
CA ALA A 80 11.59 -7.38 -5.65
C ALA A 80 11.37 -5.89 -5.31
N SER A 81 11.07 -5.55 -4.06
CA SER A 81 10.68 -4.17 -3.71
C SER A 81 11.86 -3.37 -3.17
N ASP A 82 11.96 -2.07 -3.44
CA ASP A 82 12.96 -1.18 -2.83
C ASP A 82 12.48 -0.66 -1.48
N VAL A 83 11.17 -0.41 -1.38
CA VAL A 83 10.48 0.06 -0.17
C VAL A 83 9.39 -0.92 0.23
N VAL A 84 9.38 -1.31 1.50
CA VAL A 84 8.35 -2.15 2.10
C VAL A 84 7.65 -1.35 3.19
N VAL A 85 6.34 -1.20 3.08
CA VAL A 85 5.50 -0.43 4.00
C VAL A 85 4.59 -1.38 4.76
N THR A 86 4.80 -1.52 6.06
CA THR A 86 3.99 -2.35 6.96
C THR A 86 2.88 -1.53 7.60
N MET A 87 1.71 -2.16 7.75
CA MET A 87 0.50 -1.56 8.31
C MET A 87 -0.20 -2.56 9.23
N GLY A 88 0.40 -2.81 10.39
CA GLY A 88 -0.16 -3.65 11.43
C GLY A 88 -0.12 -5.16 11.16
N CYS A 89 0.78 -5.65 10.30
CA CYS A 89 1.03 -7.09 10.09
C CYS A 89 2.01 -7.70 11.11
N GLY A 90 2.58 -6.89 12.02
CA GLY A 90 3.59 -7.34 12.99
C GLY A 90 4.84 -7.90 12.31
N ASP A 91 5.43 -8.93 12.93
CA ASP A 91 6.68 -9.56 12.50
C ASP A 91 6.51 -10.54 11.31
N ALA A 92 5.35 -10.54 10.66
CA ALA A 92 5.09 -11.43 9.51
C ALA A 92 5.92 -11.09 8.27
N CYS A 93 6.54 -9.90 8.22
CA CYS A 93 7.34 -9.47 7.08
C CYS A 93 8.80 -9.93 7.20
N PRO A 94 9.32 -10.75 6.25
CA PRO A 94 10.73 -11.08 6.22
C PRO A 94 11.60 -9.83 6.10
N VAL A 95 12.63 -9.71 6.94
CA VAL A 95 13.58 -8.60 6.86
C VAL A 95 14.73 -8.98 5.92
N MET A 96 14.79 -8.29 4.79
CA MET A 96 15.87 -8.42 3.81
C MET A 96 16.81 -7.20 3.83
N PRO A 97 18.13 -7.41 3.81
CA PRO A 97 19.10 -6.32 3.72
C PRO A 97 18.97 -5.57 2.40
N GLY A 98 19.30 -4.27 2.40
CA GLY A 98 19.24 -3.45 1.19
C GLY A 98 17.89 -2.81 0.90
N LYS A 99 16.86 -3.07 1.71
CA LYS A 99 15.50 -2.54 1.55
C LYS A 99 15.21 -1.44 2.56
N ARG A 100 14.39 -0.46 2.19
CA ARG A 100 13.85 0.54 3.12
C ARG A 100 12.54 0.03 3.69
N TYR A 101 12.45 -0.07 5.01
CA TYR A 101 11.21 -0.41 5.70
C TYR A 101 10.57 0.85 6.29
N LEU A 102 9.27 0.98 6.13
CA LEU A 102 8.44 2.00 6.76
C LEU A 102 7.33 1.28 7.51
N ASP A 103 7.04 1.74 8.73
CA ASP A 103 5.90 1.26 9.49
C ASP A 103 4.89 2.40 9.65
N TRP A 104 3.68 2.16 9.14
CA TRP A 104 2.58 3.12 9.19
C TRP A 104 1.55 2.64 10.20
N GLU A 105 1.54 3.31 11.35
CA GLU A 105 0.53 3.11 12.38
C GLU A 105 -0.81 3.67 11.92
N LEU A 106 -1.70 2.77 11.51
CA LEU A 106 -3.02 3.11 10.98
C LEU A 106 -4.09 2.29 11.68
N ALA A 107 -5.21 2.94 11.99
CA ALA A 107 -6.39 2.27 12.52
C ALA A 107 -6.87 1.16 11.57
N ASP A 108 -7.36 0.06 12.14
CA ASP A 108 -7.85 -1.06 11.34
C ASP A 108 -9.25 -0.75 10.77
N PRO A 109 -9.47 -0.87 9.45
CA PRO A 109 -10.79 -0.71 8.83
C PRO A 109 -11.67 -1.97 8.89
N ALA A 110 -11.18 -3.10 9.41
CA ALA A 110 -11.94 -4.34 9.46
C ALA A 110 -13.25 -4.17 10.28
N GLY A 111 -14.37 -4.64 9.71
CA GLY A 111 -15.69 -4.57 10.36
C GLY A 111 -16.33 -3.18 10.42
N LYS A 112 -15.65 -2.13 9.94
CA LYS A 112 -16.12 -0.74 9.99
C LYS A 112 -16.93 -0.34 8.77
N GLY A 113 -17.80 0.66 8.94
CA GLY A 113 -18.55 1.30 7.86
C GLY A 113 -17.76 2.41 7.16
N THR A 114 -18.25 2.89 6.02
CA THR A 114 -17.57 3.91 5.20
C THR A 114 -17.24 5.18 5.97
N ALA A 115 -18.12 5.62 6.87
CA ALA A 115 -17.89 6.81 7.71
C ALA A 115 -16.60 6.72 8.54
N GLU A 116 -16.30 5.55 9.10
CA GLU A 116 -15.10 5.34 9.91
C GLU A 116 -13.86 5.03 9.05
N ILE A 117 -14.04 4.53 7.82
CA ILE A 117 -12.93 4.23 6.92
C ILE A 117 -12.43 5.51 6.22
N ARG A 118 -13.29 6.49 5.94
CA ARG A 118 -12.89 7.78 5.32
C ARG A 118 -11.68 8.46 6.00
N PRO A 119 -11.61 8.65 7.33
CA PRO A 119 -10.43 9.24 7.94
C PRO A 119 -9.17 8.37 7.77
N ILE A 120 -9.31 7.04 7.77
CA ILE A 120 -8.18 6.12 7.51
C ILE A 120 -7.70 6.27 6.07
N ARG A 121 -8.61 6.34 5.11
CA ARG A 121 -8.31 6.60 3.70
C ARG A 121 -7.56 7.91 3.53
N ASP A 122 -8.05 8.99 4.15
CA ASP A 122 -7.48 10.32 4.00
C ASP A 122 -6.06 10.40 4.58
N GLU A 123 -5.83 9.72 5.71
CA GLU A 123 -4.49 9.60 6.28
C GLU A 123 -3.54 8.78 5.38
N ILE A 124 -4.02 7.66 4.82
CA ILE A 124 -3.25 6.87 3.85
C ILE A 124 -2.89 7.71 2.62
N GLU A 125 -3.82 8.51 2.09
CA GLU A 125 -3.57 9.40 0.96
C GLU A 125 -2.43 10.38 1.27
N ARG A 126 -2.46 10.99 2.46
CA ARG A 126 -1.42 11.91 2.94
C ARG A 126 -0.05 11.22 3.02
N LEU A 127 0.01 10.02 3.59
CA LEU A 127 1.23 9.23 3.72
C LEU A 127 1.80 8.82 2.36
N VAL A 128 0.93 8.43 1.41
CA VAL A 128 1.32 8.11 0.03
C VAL A 128 1.89 9.32 -0.69
N ARG A 129 1.28 10.51 -0.55
CA ARG A 129 1.81 11.75 -1.14
C ARG A 129 3.20 12.08 -0.60
N ASN A 130 3.42 11.91 0.70
CA ASN A 130 4.75 12.08 1.30
C ASN A 130 5.76 11.07 0.76
N LEU A 131 5.35 9.80 0.61
CA LEU A 131 6.22 8.78 0.03
C LEU A 131 6.60 9.09 -1.43
N LEU A 132 5.70 9.66 -2.22
CA LEU A 132 5.99 10.08 -3.60
C LEU A 132 7.00 11.23 -3.66
N ALA A 133 6.95 12.15 -2.70
CA ALA A 133 7.92 13.25 -2.61
C ALA A 133 9.36 12.71 -2.43
N ASP A 134 9.56 11.62 -1.69
CA ASP A 134 10.87 10.96 -1.54
C ASP A 134 11.40 10.38 -2.88
N PHE A 135 10.51 10.13 -3.84
CA PHE A 135 10.87 9.64 -5.17
C PHE A 135 11.08 10.75 -6.20
N ASP A 136 11.01 12.04 -5.81
CA ASP A 136 10.95 13.20 -6.73
C ASP A 136 9.83 13.08 -7.76
N VAL A 137 8.75 12.37 -7.41
CA VAL A 137 7.61 12.15 -8.29
C VAL A 137 6.59 13.27 -8.03
N ALA A 138 6.57 14.27 -8.91
CA ALA A 138 5.58 15.35 -8.83
C ALA A 138 4.16 14.77 -8.87
N VAL A 139 3.37 15.09 -7.85
CA VAL A 139 1.96 14.68 -7.73
C VAL A 139 1.10 15.78 -8.37
N PRO A 140 0.19 15.45 -9.31
CA PRO A 140 -0.72 16.42 -9.91
C PRO A 140 -1.76 16.95 -8.91
#